data_AF-A0A5J6SCX3-F1
#
_entry.id   AF-A0A5J6SCX3-F1
#
_cell.length_a   1.000
_cell.length_b   1.000
_cell.length_c   1.000
_cell.angle_alpha   90.00
_cell.angle_beta   90.00
_cell.angle_gamma   90.00
#
_symmetry.space_group_name_H-M   'P 1'
#
loop_
_entity.id
_entity.type
_entity.pdbx_description
1 polymer ?
#
loop_
_entity_poly.entity_id
_entity_poly.type
_entity_poly.pdbx_seq_one_letter_code
_entity_poly.pdbx_strand_id
1 'polypeptide(L)'
;MSPDAFIQVGLQLAVYRCHGRLVHTYESASVRCFQDGRVDNIRSASKEALEFAKAMVDGRESITDSKKMELLWAAINAQINYTVRTITGMAIDNHLLGLQEMAKELQMDTPKLFTDKTYLMSNNFILSTSQVPTTMDGFLFYGPVVPDGYGVAYNPHFDHIIFCISSFNNCKETSSSMFAKSVERSFKEMKNLCVKSNTSAKQSFLGNATYIVQNGRKSHQ
;
A
#
# COMPACT_ATOMS: atom_id res chain seq x y z
N MET A 1 3.64 14.23 0.33
CA MET A 1 3.31 12.84 -0.09
C MET A 1 2.07 12.44 0.68
N SER A 2 1.05 11.86 0.04
CA SER A 2 -0.09 11.28 0.78
C SER A 2 0.41 10.17 1.70
N PRO A 3 0.09 10.16 3.01
CA PRO A 3 0.53 9.11 3.93
C PRO A 3 0.08 7.72 3.49
N ASP A 4 -1.17 7.59 3.06
CA ASP A 4 -1.75 6.34 2.58
C ASP A 4 -1.01 5.80 1.35
N ALA A 5 -0.80 6.66 0.34
CA ALA A 5 -0.08 6.27 -0.87
C ALA A 5 1.38 5.89 -0.58
N PHE A 6 2.03 6.59 0.36
CA PHE A 6 3.38 6.23 0.81
C PHE A 6 3.39 4.86 1.50
N ILE A 7 2.38 4.56 2.31
CA ILE A 7 2.26 3.26 2.97
C ILE A 7 2.07 2.14 1.97
N GLN A 8 1.15 2.31 1.02
CA GLN A 8 0.86 1.33 -0.03
C GLN A 8 2.10 1.00 -0.87
N VAL A 9 2.84 2.02 -1.31
CA VAL A 9 4.11 1.81 -2.04
C VAL A 9 5.14 1.09 -1.17
N GLY A 10 5.21 1.39 0.13
CA GLY A 10 6.08 0.70 1.08
C GLY A 10 5.72 -0.78 1.29
N LEU A 11 4.43 -1.11 1.29
CA LEU A 11 3.95 -2.49 1.31
C LEU A 11 4.31 -3.24 0.02
N GLN A 12 4.19 -2.60 -1.16
CA GLN A 12 4.64 -3.21 -2.42
C GLN A 12 6.15 -3.50 -2.43
N LEU A 13 6.97 -2.58 -1.89
CA LEU A 13 8.40 -2.81 -1.72
C LEU A 13 8.68 -3.99 -0.77
N ALA A 14 7.93 -4.13 0.32
CA ALA A 14 8.05 -5.26 1.24
C ALA A 14 7.67 -6.60 0.59
N VAL A 15 6.58 -6.63 -0.19
CA VAL A 15 6.17 -7.81 -0.97
C VAL A 15 7.26 -8.21 -1.95
N TYR A 16 7.78 -7.27 -2.74
CA TYR A 16 8.83 -7.56 -3.72
C TYR A 16 10.07 -8.14 -3.04
N ARG A 17 10.45 -7.62 -1.87
CA ARG A 17 11.59 -8.13 -1.11
C ARG A 17 11.38 -9.55 -0.60
N CYS A 18 10.18 -9.91 -0.17
CA CYS A 18 9.86 -11.24 0.32
C CYS A 18 9.72 -12.27 -0.81
N HIS A 19 9.18 -11.87 -1.97
CA HIS A 19 8.73 -12.81 -2.99
C HIS A 19 9.42 -12.67 -4.35
N GLY A 20 10.25 -11.64 -4.55
CA GLY A 20 10.91 -11.33 -5.83
C GLY A 20 9.97 -10.87 -6.94
N ARG A 21 8.70 -10.63 -6.61
CA ARG A 21 7.65 -10.17 -7.53
C ARG A 21 6.59 -9.39 -6.77
N LEU A 22 5.85 -8.54 -7.48
CA LEU A 22 4.59 -8.04 -6.95
C LEU A 22 3.50 -9.11 -7.05
N VAL A 23 2.43 -8.89 -6.29
CA VAL A 23 1.27 -9.76 -6.21
C VAL A 23 -0.01 -8.94 -6.35
N HIS A 24 -1.09 -9.56 -6.81
CA HIS A 24 -2.39 -8.87 -6.87
C HIS A 24 -2.75 -8.38 -5.47
N THR A 25 -2.88 -7.07 -5.36
CA THR A 25 -3.09 -6.38 -4.10
C THR A 25 -4.47 -5.75 -4.10
N TYR A 26 -5.21 -5.97 -3.02
CA TYR A 26 -6.46 -5.30 -2.73
C TYR A 26 -6.22 -4.20 -1.69
N GLU A 27 -6.80 -3.03 -1.92
CA GLU A 27 -6.95 -1.98 -0.93
C GLU A 27 -8.39 -1.47 -0.95
N SER A 28 -9.05 -1.46 0.21
CA SER A 28 -10.42 -1.00 0.31
C SER A 28 -10.51 0.52 0.12
N ALA A 29 -11.32 0.98 -0.83
CA ALA A 29 -11.61 2.39 -1.03
C ALA A 29 -13.09 2.68 -0.86
N SER A 30 -13.44 3.61 0.03
CA SER A 30 -14.83 4.01 0.24
C SER A 30 -15.40 4.73 -0.99
N VAL A 31 -16.54 4.26 -1.47
CA VAL A 31 -17.35 4.91 -2.53
C VAL A 31 -18.65 5.50 -1.99
N ARG A 32 -18.67 5.83 -0.68
CA ARG A 32 -19.82 6.44 0.03
C ARG A 32 -20.27 7.82 -0.47
N CYS A 33 -19.56 8.39 -1.44
CA CYS A 33 -20.02 9.57 -2.17
C CYS A 33 -21.21 9.26 -3.10
N PHE A 34 -21.44 7.98 -3.42
CA PHE A 34 -22.61 7.50 -4.14
C PHE A 34 -23.64 6.90 -3.17
N GLN A 35 -24.91 6.89 -3.58
CA GLN A 35 -26.00 6.26 -2.84
C GLN A 35 -25.69 4.77 -2.63
N ASP A 36 -25.90 4.28 -1.40
CA ASP A 36 -25.59 2.91 -0.97
C ASP A 36 -24.12 2.48 -1.16
N GLY A 37 -23.23 3.45 -1.40
CA GLY A 37 -21.82 3.23 -1.65
C GLY A 37 -21.15 2.49 -0.50
N ARG A 38 -20.54 1.35 -0.81
CA ARG A 38 -19.70 0.56 0.11
C ARG A 38 -18.24 0.84 -0.19
N VAL A 39 -17.57 -0.11 -0.85
CA VAL A 39 -16.17 -0.02 -1.23
C VAL A 39 -15.99 -0.48 -2.67
N ASP A 40 -14.94 0.02 -3.30
CA ASP A 40 -14.34 -0.53 -4.52
C ASP A 40 -12.84 -0.79 -4.24
N ASN A 41 -12.11 -1.34 -5.20
CA ASN A 41 -10.74 -1.79 -5.01
C ASN A 41 -9.70 -0.83 -5.62
N ILE A 42 -8.73 -0.41 -4.81
CA ILE A 42 -7.48 0.18 -5.31
C ILE A 42 -6.47 -0.94 -5.55
N ARG A 43 -6.04 -1.10 -6.81
CA ARG A 43 -5.05 -2.11 -7.19
C ARG A 43 -3.63 -1.57 -7.05
N SER A 44 -3.08 -1.60 -5.84
CA SER A 44 -1.81 -0.95 -5.48
C SER A 44 -0.55 -1.54 -6.16
N ALA A 45 -0.64 -2.73 -6.74
CA ALA A 45 0.46 -3.37 -7.46
C ALA A 45 0.64 -2.81 -8.89
N SER A 46 0.97 -1.51 -8.97
CA SER A 46 1.15 -0.80 -10.24
C SER A 46 2.50 -1.09 -10.92
N LYS A 47 2.61 -0.71 -12.19
CA LYS A 47 3.88 -0.78 -12.93
C LYS A 47 4.95 0.09 -12.27
N GLU A 48 4.57 1.29 -11.84
CA GLU A 48 5.45 2.26 -11.19
C GLU A 48 5.94 1.73 -9.83
N ALA A 49 5.06 1.07 -9.06
CA ALA A 49 5.44 0.40 -7.82
C ALA A 49 6.44 -0.73 -8.08
N LEU A 50 6.27 -1.50 -9.15
CA LEU A 50 7.22 -2.56 -9.54
C LEU A 50 8.59 -1.98 -9.93
N GLU A 51 8.60 -0.91 -10.73
CA GLU A 51 9.85 -0.25 -11.14
C GLU A 51 10.60 0.34 -9.95
N PHE A 52 9.88 0.98 -9.02
CA PHE A 52 10.46 1.46 -7.77
C PHE A 52 11.01 0.30 -6.91
N ALA A 53 10.24 -0.78 -6.74
CA ALA A 53 10.66 -1.92 -5.94
C ALA A 53 11.91 -2.61 -6.50
N LYS A 54 11.97 -2.81 -7.83
CA LYS A 54 13.15 -3.29 -8.54
C LYS A 54 14.35 -2.38 -8.32
N ALA A 55 14.18 -1.07 -8.40
CA ALA A 55 15.29 -0.14 -8.21
C ALA A 55 15.84 -0.14 -6.78
N MET A 56 14.98 -0.36 -5.79
CA MET A 56 15.38 -0.42 -4.37
C MET A 56 16.02 -1.75 -3.98
N VAL A 57 15.54 -2.87 -4.54
CA VAL A 57 16.01 -4.23 -4.18
C VAL A 57 17.15 -4.69 -5.08
N ASP A 58 16.94 -4.69 -6.40
CA ASP A 58 17.89 -5.23 -7.38
C ASP A 58 18.90 -4.16 -7.84
N GLY A 59 18.44 -2.91 -7.98
CA GLY A 59 19.23 -1.75 -8.40
C GLY A 59 19.99 -1.06 -7.26
N ARG A 60 20.20 -1.72 -6.13
CA ARG A 60 20.67 -1.06 -4.88
C ARG A 60 21.99 -0.32 -5.06
N GLU A 61 22.95 -0.92 -5.77
CA GLU A 61 24.29 -0.35 -5.99
C GLU A 61 24.40 0.39 -7.33
N SER A 62 23.60 0.01 -8.34
CA SER A 62 23.71 0.52 -9.71
C SER A 62 22.84 1.75 -10.00
N ILE A 63 21.78 1.98 -9.23
CA ILE A 63 20.85 3.09 -9.44
C ILE A 63 21.07 4.17 -8.40
N THR A 64 21.21 5.42 -8.87
CA THR A 64 21.43 6.59 -8.03
C THR A 64 20.23 6.89 -7.13
N ASP A 65 20.47 7.48 -5.96
CA ASP A 65 19.41 7.89 -5.03
C ASP A 65 18.45 8.90 -5.69
N SER A 66 18.94 9.77 -6.57
CA SER A 66 18.10 10.70 -7.34
C SER A 66 17.10 9.96 -8.24
N LYS A 67 17.53 8.91 -8.95
CA LYS A 67 16.63 8.13 -9.80
C LYS A 67 15.64 7.29 -8.97
N LYS A 68 16.09 6.73 -7.84
CA LYS A 68 15.19 6.03 -6.90
C LYS A 68 14.11 6.97 -6.35
N MET A 69 14.46 8.24 -6.07
CA MET A 69 13.51 9.26 -5.61
C MET A 69 12.49 9.64 -6.69
N GLU A 70 12.92 9.73 -7.95
CA GLU A 70 12.01 9.95 -9.10
C GLU A 70 11.01 8.79 -9.23
N LEU A 71 11.48 7.54 -9.14
CA LEU A 71 10.63 6.35 -9.19
C LEU A 71 9.67 6.27 -7.99
N LEU A 72 10.11 6.67 -6.80
CA LEU A 72 9.24 6.78 -5.62
C LEU A 72 8.10 7.76 -5.87
N TRP A 73 8.38 8.95 -6.40
CA TRP A 73 7.35 9.93 -6.74
C TRP A 73 6.40 9.41 -7.83
N ALA A 74 6.91 8.74 -8.86
CA ALA A 74 6.09 8.12 -9.89
C ALA A 74 5.12 7.09 -9.28
N ALA A 75 5.61 6.20 -8.40
CA ALA A 75 4.79 5.21 -7.71
C ALA A 75 3.73 5.85 -6.82
N ILE A 76 4.09 6.87 -6.03
CA ILE A 76 3.16 7.60 -5.16
C ILE A 76 2.07 8.30 -5.99
N ASN A 77 2.44 8.96 -7.08
CA ASN A 77 1.49 9.66 -7.94
C ASN A 77 0.54 8.67 -8.66
N ALA A 78 1.06 7.53 -9.12
CA ALA A 78 0.23 6.46 -9.69
C ALA A 78 -0.79 5.93 -8.67
N GLN A 79 -0.36 5.71 -7.42
CA GLN A 79 -1.24 5.29 -6.33
C GLN A 79 -2.33 6.34 -6.06
N ILE A 80 -1.96 7.62 -5.89
CA ILE A 80 -2.92 8.72 -5.68
C ILE A 80 -3.93 8.80 -6.83
N ASN A 81 -3.47 8.72 -8.08
CA ASN A 81 -4.34 8.77 -9.25
C ASN A 81 -5.33 7.60 -9.25
N TYR A 82 -4.89 6.39 -8.90
CA TYR A 82 -5.77 5.23 -8.81
C TYR A 82 -6.76 5.35 -7.64
N THR A 83 -6.33 5.85 -6.48
CA THR A 83 -7.21 6.18 -5.35
C THR A 83 -8.32 7.14 -5.78
N VAL A 84 -7.97 8.25 -6.45
CA VAL A 84 -8.96 9.24 -6.95
C VAL A 84 -9.94 8.59 -7.91
N ARG A 85 -9.46 7.79 -8.88
CA ARG A 85 -10.34 7.05 -9.80
C ARG A 85 -11.29 6.13 -9.04
N THR A 86 -10.80 5.44 -8.02
CA THR A 86 -11.60 4.47 -7.27
C THR A 86 -12.69 5.14 -6.45
N ILE A 87 -12.35 6.18 -5.66
CA ILE A 87 -13.34 6.90 -4.84
C ILE A 87 -14.34 7.71 -5.69
N THR A 88 -14.06 7.93 -6.97
CA THR A 88 -14.96 8.58 -7.94
C THR A 88 -15.71 7.58 -8.83
N GLY A 89 -15.68 6.28 -8.50
CA GLY A 89 -16.46 5.24 -9.21
C GLY A 89 -15.92 4.88 -10.59
N MET A 90 -14.66 5.21 -10.89
CA MET A 90 -13.98 5.00 -12.18
C MET A 90 -12.92 3.89 -12.14
N ALA A 91 -12.91 3.09 -11.07
CA ALA A 91 -12.16 1.83 -11.00
C ALA A 91 -12.92 0.68 -11.69
N ILE A 92 -12.31 -0.49 -11.74
CA ILE A 92 -12.75 -1.58 -12.63
C ILE A 92 -13.44 -2.72 -11.91
N ASP A 93 -13.18 -2.94 -10.62
CA ASP A 93 -13.53 -4.20 -9.95
C ASP A 93 -15.04 -4.37 -9.80
N ASN A 94 -15.72 -3.37 -9.23
CA ASN A 94 -17.18 -3.38 -9.13
C ASN A 94 -17.87 -3.36 -10.51
N HIS A 95 -17.29 -2.67 -11.49
CA HIS A 95 -17.84 -2.65 -12.86
C HIS A 95 -17.75 -4.03 -13.53
N LEU A 96 -16.60 -4.70 -13.44
CA LEU A 96 -16.42 -6.05 -13.98
C LEU A 96 -17.29 -7.08 -13.25
N LEU A 97 -17.45 -6.95 -11.93
CA LEU A 97 -18.39 -7.78 -11.16
C LEU A 97 -19.83 -7.57 -11.66
N GLY A 98 -20.27 -6.32 -11.82
CA GLY A 98 -21.60 -6.01 -12.35
C GLY A 98 -21.85 -6.62 -13.73
N LEU A 99 -20.88 -6.53 -14.64
CA LEU A 99 -20.96 -7.16 -15.96
C LEU A 99 -21.05 -8.69 -15.87
N GLN A 100 -20.30 -9.31 -14.95
CA GLN A 100 -20.34 -10.76 -14.74
C GLN A 100 -21.70 -11.21 -14.18
N GLU A 101 -22.24 -10.51 -13.18
CA GLU A 101 -23.52 -10.84 -12.57
C GLU A 101 -24.70 -10.58 -13.53
N MET A 102 -24.66 -9.52 -14.33
CA MET A 102 -25.66 -9.29 -15.38
C MET A 102 -25.69 -10.43 -16.42
N ALA A 103 -24.53 -10.94 -16.84
CA ALA A 103 -24.48 -12.08 -17.76
C ALA A 103 -25.11 -13.34 -17.16
N LYS A 104 -24.91 -13.57 -15.84
CA LYS A 104 -25.54 -14.68 -15.11
C LYS A 104 -27.05 -14.49 -14.99
N GLU A 105 -27.51 -13.29 -14.65
CA GLU A 105 -28.93 -12.96 -14.53
C GLU A 105 -29.68 -13.16 -15.85
N LEU A 106 -29.04 -12.77 -16.97
CA LEU A 106 -29.54 -12.99 -18.33
C LEU A 106 -29.41 -14.44 -18.82
N GLN A 107 -28.91 -15.36 -17.98
CA GLN A 107 -28.69 -16.78 -18.31
C GLN A 107 -27.82 -16.99 -19.55
N MET A 108 -26.87 -16.07 -19.77
CA MET A 108 -25.92 -16.17 -20.86
C MET A 108 -24.80 -17.14 -20.49
N ASP A 109 -24.19 -17.76 -21.50
CA ASP A 109 -22.89 -18.41 -21.30
C ASP A 109 -21.88 -17.41 -20.73
N THR A 110 -21.08 -17.87 -19.76
CA THR A 110 -20.11 -16.98 -19.10
C THR A 110 -19.14 -16.40 -20.13
N PRO A 111 -19.08 -15.06 -20.29
CA PRO A 111 -18.17 -14.43 -21.24
C PRO A 111 -16.72 -14.87 -21.05
N LYS A 112 -15.99 -15.05 -22.15
CA LYS A 112 -14.58 -15.52 -22.15
C LYS A 112 -13.66 -14.69 -21.25
N LEU A 113 -13.94 -13.39 -21.11
CA LEU A 113 -13.21 -12.49 -20.21
C LEU A 113 -13.21 -13.02 -18.76
N PHE A 114 -14.33 -13.54 -18.26
CA PHE A 114 -14.50 -13.96 -16.88
C PHE A 114 -14.03 -15.40 -16.61
N THR A 115 -13.77 -16.18 -17.66
CA THR A 115 -13.12 -17.50 -17.58
C THR A 115 -11.63 -17.44 -17.90
N ASP A 116 -11.13 -16.30 -18.38
CA ASP A 116 -9.72 -16.09 -18.66
C ASP A 116 -8.89 -16.21 -17.37
N LYS A 117 -7.79 -16.94 -17.46
CA LYS A 117 -6.87 -17.17 -16.34
C LYS A 117 -6.38 -15.86 -15.72
N THR A 118 -6.20 -14.81 -16.53
CA THR A 118 -5.78 -13.48 -16.10
C THR A 118 -6.83 -12.82 -15.20
N TYR A 119 -8.12 -12.95 -15.53
CA TYR A 119 -9.20 -12.41 -14.69
C TYR A 119 -9.30 -13.17 -13.36
N LEU A 120 -9.22 -14.51 -13.41
CA LEU A 120 -9.23 -15.33 -12.19
C LEU A 120 -8.03 -15.01 -11.29
N MET A 121 -6.84 -14.86 -11.88
CA MET A 121 -5.63 -14.48 -11.14
C MET A 121 -5.72 -13.07 -10.57
N SER A 122 -6.30 -12.12 -11.31
CA SER A 122 -6.38 -10.72 -10.88
C SER A 122 -7.25 -10.53 -9.63
N ASN A 123 -8.18 -11.45 -9.38
CA ASN A 123 -9.04 -11.47 -8.20
C ASN A 123 -8.53 -12.38 -7.07
N ASN A 124 -7.36 -13.01 -7.26
CA ASN A 124 -6.66 -13.78 -6.21
C ASN A 124 -5.72 -12.84 -5.42
N PHE A 125 -6.27 -12.11 -4.46
CA PHE A 125 -5.57 -11.07 -3.71
C PHE A 125 -4.64 -11.64 -2.64
N ILE A 126 -3.40 -11.94 -3.03
CA ILE A 126 -2.33 -12.41 -2.13
C ILE A 126 -2.01 -11.36 -1.05
N LEU A 127 -2.17 -10.07 -1.34
CA LEU A 127 -2.06 -9.02 -0.33
C LEU A 127 -3.41 -8.28 -0.22
N SER A 128 -4.05 -8.37 0.94
CA SER A 128 -5.30 -7.65 1.21
C SER A 128 -5.10 -6.60 2.31
N THR A 129 -5.36 -5.33 1.98
CA THR A 129 -5.01 -4.19 2.81
C THR A 129 -6.17 -3.25 3.06
N SER A 130 -6.12 -2.52 4.18
CA SER A 130 -7.04 -1.41 4.45
C SER A 130 -6.45 -0.46 5.48
N GLN A 131 -6.65 0.84 5.24
CA GLN A 131 -6.39 1.87 6.25
C GLN A 131 -7.59 1.97 7.18
N VAL A 132 -7.36 1.82 8.49
CA VAL A 132 -8.40 1.99 9.52
C VAL A 132 -7.91 3.01 10.54
N PRO A 133 -8.07 4.32 10.26
CA PRO A 133 -7.58 5.36 11.14
C PRO A 133 -8.45 5.44 12.41
N THR A 134 -7.83 5.39 13.58
CA THR A 134 -8.49 5.63 14.87
C THR A 134 -7.73 6.68 15.67
N THR A 135 -8.45 7.53 16.39
CA THR A 135 -7.86 8.52 17.30
C THR A 135 -7.54 7.94 18.69
N MET A 136 -8.13 6.79 19.02
CA MET A 136 -7.90 6.04 20.25
C MET A 136 -6.79 5.00 20.04
N ASP A 137 -6.27 4.43 21.14
CA ASP A 137 -5.29 3.32 21.16
C ASP A 137 -5.88 1.97 20.69
N GLY A 138 -6.78 2.01 19.71
CA GLY A 138 -7.38 0.85 19.07
C GLY A 138 -6.62 0.48 17.81
N PHE A 139 -6.69 -0.81 17.46
CA PHE A 139 -6.24 -1.31 16.17
C PHE A 139 -7.22 -2.35 15.65
N LEU A 140 -7.32 -2.43 14.33
CA LEU A 140 -8.14 -3.43 13.64
C LEU A 140 -7.20 -4.45 13.00
N PHE A 141 -7.63 -5.70 12.94
CA PHE A 141 -6.93 -6.77 12.23
C PHE A 141 -7.94 -7.72 11.58
N TYR A 142 -7.48 -8.46 10.58
CA TYR A 142 -8.23 -9.52 9.91
C TYR A 142 -7.26 -10.54 9.29
N GLY A 143 -7.77 -11.74 8.98
CA GLY A 143 -7.00 -12.78 8.30
C GLY A 143 -6.81 -12.53 6.80
N PRO A 144 -5.92 -13.26 6.12
CA PRO A 144 -5.81 -13.22 4.67
C PRO A 144 -7.10 -13.68 3.99
N VAL A 145 -7.31 -13.23 2.75
CA VAL A 145 -8.48 -13.61 1.92
C VAL A 145 -8.20 -14.81 1.01
N VAL A 146 -6.94 -15.26 0.94
CA VAL A 146 -6.51 -16.45 0.19
C VAL A 146 -5.51 -17.26 1.04
N PRO A 147 -5.43 -18.60 0.88
CA PRO A 147 -4.58 -19.45 1.70
C PRO A 147 -3.09 -19.10 1.68
N ASP A 148 -2.60 -18.56 0.56
CA ASP A 148 -1.20 -18.19 0.31
C ASP A 148 -0.96 -16.67 0.44
N GLY A 149 -1.81 -15.97 1.20
CA GLY A 149 -1.81 -14.51 1.27
C GLY A 149 -1.53 -13.90 2.65
N TYR A 150 -1.62 -12.58 2.69
CA TYR A 150 -1.51 -11.73 3.86
C TYR A 150 -2.75 -10.83 4.04
N GLY A 151 -3.16 -10.63 5.28
CA GLY A 151 -4.06 -9.54 5.68
C GLY A 151 -3.26 -8.46 6.37
N VAL A 152 -3.36 -7.20 5.91
CA VAL A 152 -2.59 -6.07 6.46
C VAL A 152 -3.50 -4.87 6.69
N ALA A 153 -3.92 -4.69 7.94
CA ALA A 153 -4.57 -3.45 8.38
C ALA A 153 -3.51 -2.48 8.89
N TYR A 154 -3.67 -1.19 8.62
CA TYR A 154 -2.77 -0.16 9.15
C TYR A 154 -3.50 1.08 9.67
N ASN A 155 -2.94 1.66 10.72
CA ASN A 155 -3.42 2.88 11.35
C ASN A 155 -2.27 3.90 11.45
N PRO A 156 -2.22 4.90 10.54
CA PRO A 156 -1.22 5.94 10.59
C PRO A 156 -1.56 6.98 11.66
N HIS A 157 -0.66 7.14 12.64
CA HIS A 157 -0.67 8.23 13.62
C HIS A 157 0.35 9.31 13.22
N PHE A 158 0.46 10.36 14.03
CA PHE A 158 1.35 11.48 13.76
C PHE A 158 2.84 11.09 13.77
N ASP A 159 3.25 10.24 14.71
CA ASP A 159 4.65 9.88 14.96
C ASP A 159 4.97 8.39 14.75
N HIS A 160 3.96 7.55 14.53
CA HIS A 160 4.10 6.12 14.30
C HIS A 160 3.00 5.57 13.39
N ILE A 161 3.17 4.34 12.91
CA ILE A 161 2.17 3.61 12.13
C ILE A 161 2.00 2.25 12.79
N ILE A 162 0.77 1.88 13.12
CA ILE A 162 0.45 0.54 13.61
C ILE A 162 0.15 -0.34 12.40
N PHE A 163 0.84 -1.48 12.28
CA PHE A 163 0.57 -2.51 11.28
C PHE A 163 0.10 -3.79 11.96
N CYS A 164 -1.06 -4.30 11.54
CA CYS A 164 -1.56 -5.61 11.94
C CYS A 164 -1.44 -6.57 10.75
N ILE A 165 -0.51 -7.54 10.85
CA ILE A 165 -0.12 -8.42 9.74
C ILE A 165 -0.50 -9.87 10.07
N SER A 166 -1.35 -10.48 9.25
CA SER A 166 -1.77 -11.87 9.34
C SER A 166 -1.31 -12.68 8.13
N SER A 167 -1.13 -13.99 8.34
CA SER A 167 -0.85 -15.02 7.33
C SER A 167 -1.29 -16.36 7.91
N PHE A 168 -1.44 -17.39 7.07
CA PHE A 168 -1.78 -18.74 7.55
C PHE A 168 -0.52 -19.58 7.79
N ASN A 169 -0.42 -20.20 8.97
CA ASN A 169 0.73 -21.02 9.36
C ASN A 169 0.96 -22.26 8.47
N ASN A 170 -0.04 -22.69 7.70
CA ASN A 170 0.05 -23.84 6.80
C ASN A 170 0.69 -23.50 5.44
N CYS A 171 0.80 -22.23 5.07
CA CYS A 171 1.46 -21.80 3.84
C CYS A 171 2.94 -21.50 4.12
N LYS A 172 3.82 -22.33 3.59
CA LYS A 172 5.28 -22.23 3.81
C LYS A 172 5.90 -21.00 3.14
N GLU A 173 5.22 -20.46 2.15
CA GLU A 173 5.60 -19.27 1.38
C GLU A 173 5.28 -17.97 2.13
N THR A 174 4.44 -18.02 3.17
CA THR A 174 4.04 -16.84 3.95
C THR A 174 4.56 -16.88 5.38
N SER A 175 4.87 -15.70 5.93
CA SER A 175 5.19 -15.56 7.36
C SER A 175 4.96 -14.13 7.82
N SER A 176 3.98 -13.91 8.71
CA SER A 176 3.69 -12.59 9.29
C SER A 176 4.93 -11.94 9.89
N SER A 177 5.74 -12.70 10.62
CA SER A 177 6.95 -12.17 11.26
C SER A 177 8.03 -11.75 10.26
N MET A 178 8.20 -12.51 9.17
CA MET A 178 9.17 -12.14 8.13
C MET A 178 8.66 -10.95 7.32
N PHE A 179 7.36 -10.94 7.01
CA PHE A 179 6.74 -9.83 6.30
C PHE A 179 6.80 -8.53 7.11
N ALA A 180 6.54 -8.57 8.43
CA ALA A 180 6.68 -7.42 9.33
C ALA A 180 8.10 -6.84 9.34
N LYS A 181 9.14 -7.68 9.37
CA LYS A 181 10.55 -7.25 9.26
C LYS A 181 10.84 -6.61 7.91
N SER A 182 10.28 -7.15 6.82
CA SER A 182 10.40 -6.57 5.48
C SER A 182 9.69 -5.22 5.38
N VAL A 183 8.50 -5.08 5.97
CA VAL A 183 7.78 -3.81 6.09
C VAL A 183 8.66 -2.78 6.81
N GLU A 184 9.10 -3.08 8.03
CA GLU A 184 9.96 -2.17 8.81
C GLU A 184 11.20 -1.72 8.02
N ARG A 185 11.87 -2.67 7.36
CA ARG A 185 13.04 -2.38 6.51
C ARG A 185 12.69 -1.48 5.33
N SER A 186 11.59 -1.75 4.63
CA SER A 186 11.13 -0.94 3.50
C SER A 186 10.87 0.50 3.91
N PHE A 187 10.17 0.74 5.02
CA PHE A 187 9.92 2.09 5.52
C PHE A 187 11.19 2.81 5.99
N LYS A 188 12.12 2.10 6.63
CA LYS A 188 13.44 2.65 6.99
C LYS A 188 14.24 3.09 5.75
N GLU A 189 14.28 2.26 4.71
CA GLU A 189 14.99 2.57 3.46
C GLU A 189 14.32 3.72 2.69
N MET A 190 12.98 3.75 2.62
CA MET A 190 12.23 4.86 2.01
C MET A 190 12.43 6.18 2.76
N LYS A 191 12.41 6.15 4.10
CA LYS A 191 12.76 7.33 4.93
C LYS A 191 14.16 7.83 4.60
N ASN A 192 15.15 6.94 4.55
CA ASN A 192 16.53 7.31 4.26
C ASN A 192 16.67 7.93 2.86
N LEU A 193 15.98 7.37 1.86
CA LEU A 193 15.93 7.94 0.51
C LEU A 193 15.35 9.36 0.51
N CYS A 194 14.21 9.56 1.18
CA CYS A 194 13.61 10.89 1.31
C CYS A 194 14.54 11.89 2.00
N VAL A 195 15.18 11.53 3.12
CA VAL A 195 16.08 12.44 3.86
C VAL A 195 17.31 12.82 3.03
N LYS A 196 17.86 11.90 2.24
CA LYS A 196 19.05 12.15 1.41
C LYS A 196 18.74 13.01 0.18
N SER A 197 17.61 12.77 -0.47
CA SER A 197 17.35 13.25 -1.83
C SER A 197 16.20 14.26 -1.95
N ASN A 198 15.43 14.50 -0.88
CA ASN A 198 14.37 15.51 -0.88
C ASN A 198 14.77 16.72 -0.03
N THR A 199 15.14 17.83 -0.69
CA THR A 199 15.62 19.07 -0.05
C THR A 199 14.62 19.64 0.97
N SER A 200 13.31 19.48 0.75
CA SER A 200 12.25 19.91 1.68
C SER A 200 12.11 18.99 2.89
N ALA A 201 12.37 17.68 2.76
CA ALA A 201 12.39 16.74 3.89
C ALA A 201 13.66 16.89 4.75
N LYS A 202 14.77 17.28 4.11
CA LYS A 202 16.03 17.60 4.80
C LYS A 202 15.88 18.81 5.73
N GLN A 203 15.14 19.84 5.30
CA GLN A 203 14.85 21.03 6.11
C GLN A 203 13.90 20.74 7.28
N SER A 204 12.83 19.95 7.10
CA SER A 204 11.92 19.59 8.20
C SER A 204 12.54 18.65 9.24
N PHE A 205 13.39 17.71 8.80
CA PHE A 205 14.10 16.79 9.70
C PHE A 205 15.21 17.48 10.50
N LEU A 206 15.99 18.38 9.88
CA LEU A 206 17.01 19.18 10.57
C LEU A 206 16.38 20.25 11.46
N GLY A 207 15.25 20.85 11.06
CA GLY A 207 14.52 21.83 11.86
C GLY A 207 14.07 21.27 13.21
N ASN A 208 13.52 20.05 13.24
CA ASN A 208 13.08 19.39 14.48
C ASN A 208 14.23 18.97 15.41
N ALA A 209 15.44 18.71 14.89
CA ALA A 209 16.61 18.42 15.73
C ALA A 209 17.09 19.65 16.52
N THR A 210 16.91 20.86 15.96
CA THR A 210 17.26 22.13 16.61
C THR A 210 16.34 22.50 17.79
N TYR A 211 15.09 22.04 17.81
CA TYR A 211 14.14 22.37 18.89
C TYR A 211 14.28 21.50 20.14
N ILE A 212 15.03 20.38 20.08
CA ILE A 212 15.19 19.47 21.22
C ILE A 212 16.43 19.81 22.07
N VAL A 213 17.23 20.82 21.69
CA VAL A 213 18.35 21.30 22.52
C VAL A 213 18.26 22.81 22.75
N GLN A 214 17.36 23.24 23.64
CA GLN A 214 17.65 24.32 24.59
C GLN A 214 16.94 24.05 25.93
N ASN A 215 17.73 23.53 26.88
CA ASN A 215 17.44 23.59 28.30
C ASN A 215 17.34 25.07 28.75
N GLY A 216 16.37 25.35 29.63
CA GLY A 216 16.56 26.32 30.70
C GLY A 216 15.63 27.52 30.70
N ARG A 217 14.62 27.45 31.59
CA ARG A 217 13.93 28.55 32.31
C ARG A 217 13.85 29.93 31.65
N LYS A 218 12.62 30.47 31.60
CA LYS A 218 12.29 31.74 32.30
C LYS A 218 10.79 31.85 32.58
N SER A 219 10.48 32.12 33.85
CA SER A 219 9.20 32.59 34.37
C SER A 219 9.04 34.09 34.12
N HIS A 220 7.81 34.57 33.86
CA HIS A 220 7.03 35.45 34.74
C HIS A 220 5.80 36.08 34.04
N GLN A 221 4.70 36.06 34.80
CA GLN A 221 3.36 36.66 34.63
C GLN A 221 2.47 36.06 33.54
#